data_AF-A0A956H8K7-F1
#
_entry.id   AF-A0A956H8K7-F1
#
_cell.length_a   1.000
_cell.length_b   1.000
_cell.length_c   1.000
_cell.angle_alpha   90.00
_cell.angle_beta   90.00
_cell.angle_gamma   90.00
#
_symmetry.space_group_name_H-M   'P 1'
#
loop_
_entity.id
_entity.type
_entity.pdbx_description
1 polymer ?
#
loop_
_entity_poly.entity_id
_entity_poly.type
_entity_poly.pdbx_seq_one_letter_code
_entity_poly.pdbx_strand_id
1 'polypeptide(L)'
;FVANRIGTFGILSVFAHMEALGLGVDAVDAIFGPAMGRPKSAVFRTGDLVGLDTLCHVLDNVYDGAPDDEARERFKAPAWLQAMVVEGALGEKSGKGFYQKVKNEAGKSVILVRDLTTGQYAPSEKVRFGSIGKARNFEDVGDKIKALCSGDDAAAQLAWSCTAETLIYAANRIPEIADDVVNIDRAMRWGFAWDLGPFETWDALGVAESVARMEADGLAVPASVKAMLAAGRASFYVRDASGAESYWDLVAGEARPVPKSDRWLMLVDVKSDRTNIVQQNASATLLDLGDGVLGLEFHSKMNAIDEDIVNQYDTALAMLDDGDFEALVVGNQGGTAFCAGANLLMVGMAAMQGQWDDLEKMVERLQDVLQRAKYSSKPVVTAPRGLTLGGGCEIAMQSSATQAGAELYMGLVEVGVGLIPAGGGCKELLRRIVNPVMRSHPDADPLPHLQKIFQQ
;
A
#
# COMPACT_ATOMS: atom_id res chain seq x y z
N PHE A 1 -15.46 16.42 -8.58
CA PHE A 1 -15.17 15.44 -7.51
C PHE A 1 -13.69 15.48 -7.15
N VAL A 2 -13.34 15.21 -5.89
CA VAL A 2 -11.98 15.39 -5.33
C VAL A 2 -10.91 14.57 -6.06
N ALA A 3 -11.04 13.24 -6.05
CA ALA A 3 -10.00 12.33 -6.54
C ALA A 3 -9.67 12.56 -8.02
N ASN A 4 -10.67 12.64 -8.90
CA ASN A 4 -10.44 12.92 -10.31
C ASN A 4 -9.76 14.27 -10.52
N ARG A 5 -10.14 15.30 -9.75
CA ARG A 5 -9.58 16.64 -9.88
C ARG A 5 -8.09 16.67 -9.52
N ILE A 6 -7.73 16.14 -8.35
CA ILE A 6 -6.34 16.14 -7.86
C ILE A 6 -5.48 15.10 -8.59
N GLY A 7 -6.00 13.89 -8.78
CA GLY A 7 -5.28 12.79 -9.40
C GLY A 7 -4.92 13.07 -10.87
N THR A 8 -5.88 13.57 -11.66
CA THR A 8 -5.59 13.90 -13.07
C THR A 8 -4.72 15.13 -13.23
N PHE A 9 -4.85 16.13 -12.33
CA PHE A 9 -3.90 17.25 -12.29
C PHE A 9 -2.47 16.75 -12.06
N GLY A 10 -2.27 15.84 -11.11
CA GLY A 10 -0.96 15.25 -10.85
C GLY A 10 -0.40 14.48 -12.06
N ILE A 11 -1.24 13.74 -12.80
CA ILE A 11 -0.83 13.08 -14.04
C ILE A 11 -0.40 14.10 -15.11
N LEU A 12 -1.16 15.18 -15.29
CA LEU A 12 -0.87 16.21 -16.28
C LEU A 12 0.33 17.08 -15.93
N SER A 13 0.58 17.29 -14.63
CA SER A 13 1.82 17.89 -14.14
C SER A 13 3.03 17.05 -14.55
N VAL A 14 2.93 15.71 -14.40
CA VAL A 14 3.97 14.79 -14.87
C VAL A 14 4.20 14.90 -16.37
N PHE A 15 3.12 14.91 -17.18
CA PHE A 15 3.24 15.01 -18.63
C PHE A 15 3.93 16.29 -19.09
N ALA A 16 3.67 17.41 -18.42
CA ALA A 16 4.29 18.67 -18.80
C ALA A 16 5.78 18.77 -18.41
N HIS A 17 6.16 18.23 -17.26
CA HIS A 17 7.55 18.31 -16.78
C HIS A 17 8.45 17.25 -17.39
N MET A 18 7.93 16.07 -17.70
CA MET A 18 8.74 14.98 -18.26
C MET A 18 9.31 15.33 -19.65
N GLU A 19 8.56 16.08 -20.47
CA GLU A 19 9.00 16.50 -21.80
C GLU A 19 10.21 17.42 -21.72
N ALA A 20 10.19 18.38 -20.79
CA ALA A 20 11.30 19.33 -20.58
C ALA A 20 12.59 18.63 -20.11
N LEU A 21 12.45 17.52 -19.39
CA LEU A 21 13.56 16.71 -18.87
C LEU A 21 13.97 15.56 -19.81
N GLY A 22 13.29 15.39 -20.96
CA GLY A 22 13.57 14.31 -21.91
C GLY A 22 13.36 12.91 -21.33
N LEU A 23 12.44 12.76 -20.37
CA LEU A 23 12.18 11.49 -19.69
C LEU A 23 11.10 10.70 -20.42
N GLY A 24 11.34 9.40 -20.63
CA GLY A 24 10.39 8.47 -21.24
C GLY A 24 9.39 7.87 -20.25
N VAL A 25 8.45 7.08 -20.79
CA VAL A 25 7.37 6.43 -20.03
C VAL A 25 7.88 5.55 -18.89
N ASP A 26 8.89 4.71 -19.14
CA ASP A 26 9.47 3.81 -18.13
C ASP A 26 10.26 4.54 -17.05
N ALA A 27 10.94 5.63 -17.40
CA ALA A 27 11.62 6.50 -16.44
C ALA A 27 10.62 7.14 -15.48
N VAL A 28 9.52 7.69 -16.01
CA VAL A 28 8.46 8.31 -15.20
C VAL A 28 7.80 7.29 -14.27
N ASP A 29 7.43 6.11 -14.78
CA ASP A 29 6.79 5.08 -13.94
C ASP A 29 7.75 4.51 -12.88
N ALA A 30 9.07 4.54 -13.12
CA ALA A 30 10.06 4.22 -12.10
C ALA A 30 10.11 5.29 -10.98
N ILE A 31 9.96 6.57 -11.33
CA ILE A 31 9.97 7.71 -10.39
C ILE A 31 8.69 7.72 -9.56
N PHE A 32 7.52 7.71 -10.20
CA PHE A 32 6.21 7.83 -9.56
C PHE A 32 5.58 6.48 -9.19
N GLY A 33 6.41 5.49 -8.88
CA GLY A 33 6.00 4.20 -8.32
C GLY A 33 6.11 4.18 -6.79
N PRO A 34 6.46 3.03 -6.19
CA PRO A 34 6.54 2.88 -4.73
C PRO A 34 7.51 3.83 -4.00
N ALA A 35 8.51 4.39 -4.69
CA ALA A 35 9.42 5.36 -4.10
C ALA A 35 8.75 6.71 -3.77
N MET A 36 7.64 7.03 -4.46
CA MET A 36 6.80 8.20 -4.20
C MET A 36 5.51 7.85 -3.44
N GLY A 37 5.44 6.68 -2.81
CA GLY A 37 4.23 6.22 -2.12
C GLY A 37 3.03 5.99 -3.06
N ARG A 38 3.30 5.56 -4.30
CA ARG A 38 2.28 5.29 -5.31
C ARG A 38 2.20 3.80 -5.66
N PRO A 39 1.07 3.32 -6.21
CA PRO A 39 0.94 1.93 -6.66
C PRO A 39 2.00 1.57 -7.71
N LYS A 40 2.27 0.26 -7.88
CA LYS A 40 3.21 -0.24 -8.90
C LYS A 40 2.79 0.07 -10.35
N SER A 41 1.53 0.42 -10.58
CA SER A 41 1.03 0.91 -11.86
C SER A 41 1.43 2.37 -12.14
N ALA A 42 1.96 3.09 -11.15
CA ALA A 42 2.52 4.43 -11.28
C ALA A 42 1.60 5.37 -12.09
N VAL A 43 2.10 6.03 -13.14
CA VAL A 43 1.36 7.03 -13.91
C VAL A 43 0.83 6.42 -15.20
N PHE A 44 1.73 5.96 -16.07
CA PHE A 44 1.40 5.51 -17.42
C PHE A 44 0.71 4.16 -17.42
N ARG A 45 1.19 3.20 -16.62
CA ARG A 45 0.53 1.89 -16.52
C ARG A 45 -0.84 1.97 -15.85
N THR A 46 -1.07 2.94 -14.97
CA THR A 46 -2.43 3.26 -14.47
C THR A 46 -3.32 3.77 -15.60
N GLY A 47 -2.79 4.64 -16.47
CA GLY A 47 -3.48 5.08 -17.69
C GLY A 47 -3.90 3.90 -18.58
N ASP A 48 -2.98 2.96 -18.83
CA ASP A 48 -3.28 1.76 -19.62
C ASP A 48 -4.33 0.84 -18.98
N LEU A 49 -4.32 0.74 -17.64
CA LEU A 49 -5.29 -0.07 -16.89
C LEU A 49 -6.71 0.53 -16.95
N VAL A 50 -6.82 1.85 -16.79
CA VAL A 50 -8.10 2.58 -16.84
C VAL A 50 -8.64 2.69 -18.26
N GLY A 51 -7.73 2.88 -19.22
CA GLY A 51 -8.03 3.14 -20.62
C GLY A 51 -7.81 4.61 -21.00
N LEU A 52 -7.08 4.84 -22.09
CA LEU A 52 -6.64 6.19 -22.47
C LEU A 52 -7.77 7.09 -22.99
N ASP A 53 -8.77 6.51 -23.63
CA ASP A 53 -10.02 7.18 -23.99
C ASP A 53 -10.83 7.61 -22.75
N THR A 54 -10.92 6.74 -21.75
CA THR A 54 -11.55 7.06 -20.47
C THR A 54 -10.80 8.19 -19.78
N LEU A 55 -9.47 8.15 -19.77
CA LEU A 55 -8.64 9.22 -19.22
C LEU A 55 -8.94 10.55 -19.92
N CYS A 56 -8.89 10.60 -21.26
CA CYS A 56 -9.24 11.80 -22.03
C CYS A 56 -10.65 12.32 -21.70
N HIS A 57 -11.64 11.45 -21.61
CA HIS A 57 -13.00 11.85 -21.24
C HIS A 57 -13.07 12.47 -19.84
N VAL A 58 -12.33 11.94 -18.86
CA VAL A 58 -12.25 12.54 -17.53
C VAL A 58 -11.58 13.91 -17.59
N LEU A 59 -10.51 14.06 -18.38
CA LEU A 59 -9.83 15.33 -18.57
C LEU A 59 -10.75 16.39 -19.17
N ASP A 60 -11.49 16.05 -20.23
CA ASP A 60 -12.45 16.95 -20.87
C ASP A 60 -13.58 17.34 -19.90
N ASN A 61 -14.13 16.37 -19.16
CA ASN A 61 -15.16 16.64 -18.16
C ASN A 61 -14.68 17.63 -17.08
N VAL A 62 -13.43 17.48 -16.65
CA VAL A 62 -12.81 18.33 -15.63
C VAL A 62 -12.48 19.72 -16.20
N TYR A 63 -12.05 19.81 -17.46
CA TYR A 63 -11.84 21.08 -18.17
C TYR A 63 -13.15 21.85 -18.36
N ASP A 64 -14.23 21.18 -18.76
CA ASP A 64 -15.54 21.81 -19.00
C ASP A 64 -16.24 22.17 -17.69
N GLY A 65 -16.10 21.33 -16.67
CA GLY A 65 -16.78 21.47 -15.39
C GLY A 65 -16.18 22.51 -14.43
N ALA A 66 -15.03 23.09 -14.77
CA ALA A 66 -14.34 24.04 -13.89
C ALA A 66 -13.79 25.25 -14.64
N PRO A 67 -14.68 26.15 -15.11
CA PRO A 67 -14.32 27.30 -15.93
C PRO A 67 -13.42 28.33 -15.20
N ASP A 68 -13.51 28.40 -13.87
CA ASP A 68 -12.86 29.42 -13.04
C ASP A 68 -11.54 28.95 -12.40
N ASP A 69 -11.09 27.73 -12.69
CA ASP A 69 -9.82 27.21 -12.15
C ASP A 69 -8.61 27.84 -12.87
N GLU A 70 -7.65 28.35 -12.09
CA GLU A 70 -6.45 29.03 -12.56
C GLU A 70 -5.54 28.15 -13.42
N ALA A 71 -5.59 26.84 -13.21
CA ALA A 71 -4.85 25.81 -13.92
C ALA A 71 -5.75 25.02 -14.89
N ARG A 72 -6.95 25.50 -15.21
CA ARG A 72 -7.89 24.83 -16.14
C ARG A 72 -7.23 24.37 -17.43
N GLU A 73 -6.38 25.20 -18.03
CA GLU A 73 -5.67 24.89 -19.29
C GLU A 73 -4.79 23.63 -19.21
N ARG A 74 -4.31 23.27 -18.01
CA ARG A 74 -3.53 22.05 -17.75
C ARG A 74 -4.34 20.79 -18.06
N PHE A 75 -5.68 20.84 -17.97
CA PHE A 75 -6.55 19.69 -18.20
C PHE A 75 -6.71 19.31 -19.68
N LYS A 76 -6.07 20.02 -20.61
CA LYS A 76 -6.04 19.62 -22.01
C LYS A 76 -5.10 18.43 -22.21
N ALA A 77 -5.64 17.33 -22.73
CA ALA A 77 -4.83 16.18 -23.09
C ALA A 77 -3.76 16.57 -24.13
N PRO A 78 -2.49 16.15 -23.96
CA PRO A 78 -1.44 16.46 -24.93
C PRO A 78 -1.69 15.77 -26.27
N ALA A 79 -1.12 16.33 -27.34
CA ALA A 79 -1.39 15.87 -28.71
C ALA A 79 -1.06 14.38 -28.93
N TRP A 80 0.03 13.88 -28.33
CA TRP A 80 0.41 12.48 -28.42
C TRP A 80 -0.62 11.55 -27.76
N LEU A 81 -1.28 11.98 -26.67
CA LEU A 81 -2.31 11.18 -26.00
C LEU A 81 -3.57 11.09 -26.86
N GLN A 82 -3.98 12.22 -27.46
CA GLN A 82 -5.11 12.25 -28.39
C GLN A 82 -4.84 11.37 -29.62
N ALA A 83 -3.62 11.43 -30.18
CA ALA A 83 -3.22 10.58 -31.31
C ALA A 83 -3.32 9.08 -30.96
N MET A 84 -2.90 8.68 -29.75
CA MET A 84 -3.01 7.29 -29.29
C MET A 84 -4.46 6.80 -29.22
N VAL A 85 -5.39 7.66 -28.78
CA VAL A 85 -6.83 7.33 -28.76
C VAL A 85 -7.36 7.13 -30.18
N VAL A 86 -7.00 8.01 -31.12
CA VAL A 86 -7.38 7.89 -32.54
C VAL A 86 -6.81 6.62 -33.19
N GLU A 87 -5.59 6.21 -32.83
CA GLU A 87 -4.93 4.98 -33.29
C GLU A 87 -5.49 3.69 -32.65
N GLY A 88 -6.42 3.80 -31.70
CA GLY A 88 -6.96 2.69 -30.92
C GLY A 88 -5.93 2.05 -29.97
N ALA A 89 -4.91 2.79 -29.55
CA ALA A 89 -3.98 2.38 -28.49
C ALA A 89 -4.55 2.77 -27.12
N LEU A 90 -5.60 2.06 -26.69
CA LEU A 90 -6.42 2.39 -25.53
C LEU A 90 -5.98 1.72 -24.22
N GLY A 91 -4.79 1.12 -24.17
CA GLY A 91 -4.28 0.43 -22.97
C GLY A 91 -4.53 -1.07 -22.97
N GLU A 92 -4.70 -1.66 -21.77
CA GLU A 92 -4.82 -3.11 -21.57
C GLU A 92 -6.01 -3.70 -22.35
N LYS A 93 -7.13 -2.97 -22.44
CA LYS A 93 -8.35 -3.40 -23.14
C LYS A 93 -8.17 -3.58 -24.65
N SER A 94 -7.20 -2.88 -25.26
CA SER A 94 -6.84 -3.02 -26.68
C SER A 94 -5.52 -3.78 -26.90
N GLY A 95 -4.90 -4.28 -25.82
CA GLY A 95 -3.61 -4.98 -25.87
C GLY A 95 -2.39 -4.09 -26.18
N LYS A 96 -2.58 -2.78 -26.31
CA LYS A 96 -1.53 -1.78 -26.59
C LYS A 96 -1.96 -0.39 -26.09
N GLY A 97 -1.05 0.34 -25.45
CA GLY A 97 -1.21 1.72 -24.96
C GLY A 97 0.15 2.38 -24.79
N PHE A 98 0.48 2.87 -23.60
CA PHE A 98 1.86 3.26 -23.29
C PHE A 98 2.80 2.06 -23.27
N TYR A 99 2.26 0.92 -22.86
CA TYR A 99 2.92 -0.38 -22.88
C TYR A 99 2.23 -1.32 -23.88
N GLN A 100 3.00 -2.25 -24.41
CA GLN A 100 2.49 -3.35 -25.23
C GLN A 100 3.11 -4.67 -24.79
N LYS A 101 2.28 -5.66 -24.47
CA LYS A 101 2.74 -6.99 -24.11
C LYS A 101 2.75 -7.90 -25.33
N VAL A 102 3.94 -8.31 -25.76
CA VAL A 102 4.14 -9.20 -26.91
C VAL A 102 4.78 -10.52 -26.47
N LYS A 103 4.69 -11.55 -27.32
CA LYS A 103 5.41 -12.81 -27.14
C LYS A 103 6.67 -12.78 -28.02
N ASN A 104 7.84 -13.06 -27.44
CA ASN A 104 9.05 -13.23 -28.23
C ASN A 104 9.09 -14.61 -28.91
N GLU A 105 10.11 -14.85 -29.74
CA GLU A 105 10.30 -16.11 -30.47
C GLU A 105 10.34 -17.35 -29.56
N ALA A 106 10.74 -17.19 -28.29
CA ALA A 106 10.77 -18.24 -27.29
C ALA A 106 9.44 -18.39 -26.51
N GLY A 107 8.35 -17.73 -26.92
CA GLY A 107 7.05 -17.74 -26.24
C GLY A 107 7.02 -16.99 -24.89
N LYS A 108 8.10 -16.30 -24.54
CA LYS A 108 8.20 -15.48 -23.33
C LYS A 108 7.54 -14.13 -23.56
N SER A 109 6.77 -13.68 -22.58
CA SER A 109 6.15 -12.35 -22.62
C SER A 109 7.23 -11.27 -22.46
N VAL A 110 7.23 -10.29 -23.36
CA VAL A 110 8.08 -9.09 -23.33
C VAL A 110 7.18 -7.87 -23.29
N ILE A 111 7.56 -6.88 -22.50
CA ILE A 111 6.87 -5.60 -22.41
C ILE A 111 7.66 -4.60 -23.26
N LEU A 112 6.98 -4.03 -24.25
CA LEU A 112 7.46 -2.90 -25.03
C LEU A 112 6.89 -1.60 -24.46
N VAL A 113 7.62 -0.52 -24.64
CA VAL A 113 7.29 0.83 -24.19
C VAL A 113 7.20 1.72 -25.42
N ARG A 114 6.17 2.56 -25.47
CA ARG A 114 5.97 3.52 -26.55
C ARG A 114 6.84 4.76 -26.34
N ASP A 115 7.58 5.13 -27.37
CA ASP A 115 8.19 6.45 -27.47
C ASP A 115 7.10 7.46 -27.86
N LEU A 116 6.86 8.47 -27.00
CA LEU A 116 5.77 9.42 -27.17
C LEU A 116 5.96 10.38 -28.35
N THR A 117 7.19 10.52 -28.86
CA THR A 117 7.52 11.41 -29.98
C THR A 117 7.33 10.71 -31.32
N THR A 118 7.79 9.46 -31.42
CA THR A 118 7.80 8.68 -32.67
C THR A 118 6.60 7.74 -32.79
N GLY A 119 5.94 7.42 -31.67
CA GLY A 119 4.86 6.43 -31.58
C GLY A 119 5.33 4.97 -31.68
N GLN A 120 6.64 4.73 -31.83
CA GLN A 120 7.19 3.38 -31.98
C GLN A 120 7.34 2.69 -30.62
N TYR A 121 7.28 1.36 -30.63
CA TYR A 121 7.46 0.55 -29.43
C TYR A 121 8.85 -0.07 -29.43
N ALA A 122 9.56 0.04 -28.31
CA ALA A 122 10.85 -0.57 -28.08
C ALA A 122 10.85 -1.39 -26.77
N PRO A 123 11.74 -2.37 -26.59
CA PRO A 123 11.84 -3.10 -25.33
C PRO A 123 12.06 -2.16 -24.14
N SER A 124 11.34 -2.39 -23.03
CA SER A 124 11.52 -1.60 -21.80
C SER A 124 12.96 -1.72 -21.28
N GLU A 125 13.56 -0.59 -20.92
CA GLU A 125 14.88 -0.56 -20.32
C GLU A 125 14.80 -0.40 -18.80
N LYS A 126 15.81 -0.94 -18.08
CA LYS A 126 15.90 -0.71 -16.63
C LYS A 126 16.49 0.66 -16.36
N VAL A 127 15.63 1.65 -16.17
CA VAL A 127 16.04 2.98 -15.77
C VAL A 127 16.55 2.98 -14.32
N ARG A 128 17.69 3.64 -14.08
CA ARG A 128 18.31 3.76 -12.74
C ARG A 128 18.62 5.22 -12.45
N PHE A 129 18.09 5.69 -11.32
CA PHE A 129 18.36 7.01 -10.78
C PHE A 129 18.98 6.88 -9.38
N GLY A 130 19.93 7.75 -9.07
CA GLY A 130 20.62 7.74 -7.77
C GLY A 130 19.67 8.09 -6.64
N SER A 131 18.78 9.07 -6.87
CA SER A 131 17.74 9.49 -5.93
C SER A 131 16.77 8.36 -5.56
N ILE A 132 16.28 7.60 -6.54
CA ILE A 132 15.44 6.41 -6.31
C ILE A 132 16.20 5.34 -5.52
N GLY A 133 17.48 5.12 -5.85
CA GLY A 133 18.35 4.21 -5.11
C GLY A 133 18.49 4.58 -3.64
N LYS A 134 18.69 5.87 -3.35
CA LYS A 134 18.76 6.40 -1.97
C LYS A 134 17.43 6.24 -1.24
N ALA A 135 16.30 6.55 -1.89
CA ALA A 135 14.97 6.43 -1.29
C ALA A 135 14.69 5.00 -0.80
N ARG A 136 15.17 3.97 -1.51
CA ARG A 136 15.00 2.55 -1.10
C ARG A 136 15.64 2.17 0.23
N ASN A 137 16.52 3.00 0.78
CA ASN A 137 17.15 2.76 2.09
C ASN A 137 16.26 3.16 3.26
N PHE A 138 15.16 3.89 3.00
CA PHE A 138 14.18 4.26 4.00
C PHE A 138 13.05 3.24 4.02
N GLU A 139 12.47 3.00 5.19
CA GLU A 139 11.28 2.15 5.34
C GLU A 139 10.00 2.98 5.31
N ASP A 140 10.00 4.10 6.05
CA ASP A 140 8.91 5.08 6.04
C ASP A 140 8.72 5.71 4.67
N VAL A 141 7.46 5.91 4.28
CA VAL A 141 7.11 6.43 2.95
C VAL A 141 7.33 7.93 2.83
N GLY A 142 7.14 8.68 3.92
CA GLY A 142 7.44 10.10 3.97
C GLY A 142 8.93 10.36 3.79
N ASP A 143 9.77 9.60 4.49
CA ASP A 143 11.22 9.65 4.32
C ASP A 143 11.68 9.27 2.91
N LYS A 144 11.05 8.26 2.28
CA LYS A 144 11.30 7.91 0.87
C LYS A 144 11.01 9.08 -0.07
N ILE A 145 9.83 9.69 0.07
CA ILE A 145 9.40 10.83 -0.75
C ILE A 145 10.36 12.00 -0.56
N LYS A 146 10.70 12.32 0.70
CA LYS A 146 11.63 13.40 1.04
C LYS A 146 13.01 13.16 0.45
N ALA A 147 13.55 11.95 0.59
CA ALA A 147 14.86 11.59 0.03
C ALA A 147 14.90 11.69 -1.50
N LEU A 148 13.82 11.26 -2.18
CA LEU A 148 13.70 11.35 -3.63
C LEU A 148 13.58 12.81 -4.09
N CYS A 149 12.70 13.61 -3.48
CA CYS A 149 12.49 15.02 -3.83
C CYS A 149 13.69 15.92 -3.50
N SER A 150 14.60 15.48 -2.62
CA SER A 150 15.81 16.22 -2.22
C SER A 150 17.06 15.85 -3.04
N GLY A 151 16.93 14.93 -4.01
CA GLY A 151 18.04 14.57 -4.89
C GLY A 151 18.39 15.65 -5.91
N ASP A 152 19.47 15.40 -6.65
CA ASP A 152 20.08 16.32 -7.62
C ASP A 152 20.02 15.80 -9.08
N ASP A 153 19.44 14.63 -9.30
CA ASP A 153 19.26 14.03 -10.62
C ASP A 153 17.90 14.37 -11.27
N ALA A 154 17.73 14.02 -12.55
CA ALA A 154 16.51 14.31 -13.30
C ALA A 154 15.25 13.70 -12.66
N ALA A 155 15.37 12.56 -11.98
CA ALA A 155 14.28 11.94 -11.25
C ALA A 155 13.82 12.79 -10.07
N ALA A 156 14.77 13.32 -9.28
CA ALA A 156 14.47 14.21 -8.17
C ALA A 156 13.85 15.54 -8.64
N GLN A 157 14.36 16.10 -9.75
CA GLN A 157 13.80 17.31 -10.36
C GLN A 157 12.35 17.11 -10.81
N LEU A 158 12.06 16.00 -11.52
CA LEU A 158 10.71 15.67 -11.94
C LEU A 158 9.79 15.43 -10.73
N ALA A 159 10.24 14.61 -9.76
CA ALA A 159 9.47 14.29 -8.56
C ALA A 159 9.11 15.54 -7.76
N TRP A 160 10.06 16.43 -7.52
CA TRP A 160 9.82 17.68 -6.81
C TRP A 160 8.85 18.59 -7.57
N SER A 161 9.10 18.86 -8.85
CA SER A 161 8.30 19.82 -9.62
C SER A 161 6.83 19.40 -9.67
N CYS A 162 6.57 18.11 -9.91
CA CYS A 162 5.20 17.61 -9.95
C CYS A 162 4.54 17.57 -8.57
N THR A 163 5.30 17.22 -7.53
CA THR A 163 4.79 17.18 -6.16
C THR A 163 4.43 18.58 -5.70
N ALA A 164 5.33 19.55 -5.85
CA ALA A 164 5.10 20.93 -5.45
C ALA A 164 3.87 21.55 -6.11
N GLU A 165 3.70 21.37 -7.43
CA GLU A 165 2.49 21.82 -8.12
C GLU A 165 1.23 21.13 -7.60
N THR A 166 1.28 19.81 -7.38
CA THR A 166 0.12 19.05 -6.88
C THR A 166 -0.28 19.50 -5.49
N LEU A 167 0.69 19.81 -4.61
CA LEU A 167 0.45 20.31 -3.26
C LEU A 167 -0.22 21.68 -3.26
N ILE A 168 0.34 22.62 -4.03
CA ILE A 168 -0.23 23.97 -4.21
C ILE A 168 -1.65 23.87 -4.77
N TYR A 169 -1.83 23.04 -5.81
CA TYR A 169 -3.13 22.83 -6.44
C TYR A 169 -4.13 22.26 -5.44
N ALA A 170 -3.78 21.22 -4.68
CA ALA A 170 -4.66 20.63 -3.67
C ALA A 170 -5.13 21.65 -2.62
N ALA A 171 -4.23 22.53 -2.16
CA ALA A 171 -4.57 23.60 -1.22
C ALA A 171 -5.47 24.69 -1.83
N ASN A 172 -5.28 25.06 -3.11
CA ASN A 172 -6.15 26.02 -3.81
C ASN A 172 -7.57 25.49 -4.02
N ARG A 173 -7.76 24.16 -4.04
CA ARG A 173 -9.06 23.54 -4.25
C ARG A 173 -9.93 23.46 -2.98
N ILE A 174 -9.47 23.98 -1.85
CA ILE A 174 -10.28 24.11 -0.63
C ILE A 174 -10.82 25.54 -0.54
N PRO A 175 -12.14 25.75 -0.34
CA PRO A 175 -13.19 24.76 -0.10
C PRO A 175 -13.93 24.27 -1.37
N GLU A 176 -13.42 24.58 -2.57
CA GLU A 176 -14.12 24.33 -3.85
C GLU A 176 -14.55 22.86 -4.05
N ILE A 177 -13.63 21.91 -3.82
CA ILE A 177 -13.89 20.49 -4.10
C ILE A 177 -14.03 19.63 -2.85
N ALA A 178 -13.57 20.14 -1.70
CA ALA A 178 -13.58 19.49 -0.40
C ALA A 178 -13.57 20.53 0.72
N ASP A 179 -14.22 20.22 1.83
CA ASP A 179 -14.33 21.12 2.99
C ASP A 179 -13.01 21.25 3.77
N ASP A 180 -12.15 20.22 3.73
CA ASP A 180 -10.93 20.14 4.53
C ASP A 180 -9.83 19.28 3.88
N VAL A 181 -8.64 19.38 4.47
CA VAL A 181 -7.44 18.63 4.04
C VAL A 181 -7.60 17.11 4.21
N VAL A 182 -8.39 16.68 5.19
CA VAL A 182 -8.61 15.26 5.54
C VAL A 182 -9.33 14.55 4.41
N ASN A 183 -10.36 15.18 3.85
CA ASN A 183 -11.15 14.62 2.76
C ASN A 183 -10.37 14.58 1.45
N ILE A 184 -9.49 15.54 1.19
CA ILE A 184 -8.56 15.48 0.05
C ILE A 184 -7.59 14.31 0.20
N ASP A 185 -6.94 14.17 1.36
CA ASP A 185 -5.99 13.09 1.56
C ASP A 185 -6.66 11.72 1.48
N ARG A 186 -7.80 11.54 2.16
CA ARG A 186 -8.59 10.30 2.08
C ARG A 186 -9.02 9.98 0.66
N ALA A 187 -9.45 10.97 -0.13
CA ALA A 187 -9.82 10.75 -1.53
C ALA A 187 -8.64 10.24 -2.37
N MET A 188 -7.43 10.73 -2.12
CA MET A 188 -6.24 10.28 -2.84
C MET A 188 -5.75 8.91 -2.35
N ARG A 189 -5.78 8.67 -1.04
CA ARG A 189 -5.40 7.38 -0.47
C ARG A 189 -6.35 6.25 -0.84
N TRP A 190 -7.65 6.50 -0.77
CA TRP A 190 -8.66 5.46 -0.99
C TRP A 190 -9.07 5.35 -2.46
N GLY A 191 -8.99 6.46 -3.22
CA GLY A 191 -9.34 6.48 -4.64
C GLY A 191 -8.17 6.15 -5.55
N PHE A 192 -7.02 6.78 -5.35
CA PHE A 192 -5.81 6.60 -6.18
C PHE A 192 -4.77 5.66 -5.55
N ALA A 193 -5.07 5.09 -4.39
CA ALA A 193 -4.18 4.17 -3.65
C ALA A 193 -2.80 4.77 -3.37
N TRP A 194 -2.75 6.08 -3.09
CA TRP A 194 -1.54 6.71 -2.57
C TRP A 194 -1.34 6.31 -1.11
N ASP A 195 -0.09 6.09 -0.70
CA ASP A 195 0.24 5.77 0.68
C ASP A 195 0.00 7.00 1.58
N LEU A 196 0.38 8.19 1.08
CA LEU A 196 0.10 9.50 1.69
C LEU A 196 -0.71 10.37 0.73
N GLY A 197 -1.71 11.07 1.27
CA GLY A 197 -2.40 12.14 0.56
C GLY A 197 -1.50 13.38 0.34
N PRO A 198 -1.95 14.39 -0.43
CA PRO A 198 -1.21 15.64 -0.61
C PRO A 198 -0.75 16.29 0.70
N PHE A 199 -1.60 16.50 1.69
CA PHE A 199 -1.23 17.25 2.89
C PHE A 199 -0.37 16.42 3.86
N GLU A 200 -0.65 15.12 3.98
CA GLU A 200 0.26 14.17 4.63
C GLU A 200 1.65 14.14 3.96
N THR A 201 1.71 14.20 2.62
CA THR A 201 2.98 14.29 1.87
C THR A 201 3.68 15.62 2.15
N TRP A 202 2.94 16.72 2.24
CA TRP A 202 3.48 18.03 2.56
C TRP A 202 4.11 18.05 3.96
N ASP A 203 3.43 17.43 4.94
CA ASP A 203 3.96 17.26 6.29
C ASP A 203 5.26 16.44 6.30
N ALA A 204 5.30 15.34 5.55
CA ALA A 204 6.51 14.51 5.44
C ALA A 204 7.71 15.27 4.82
N LEU A 205 7.46 16.13 3.84
CA LEU A 205 8.51 16.97 3.24
C LEU A 205 9.03 18.05 4.22
N GLY A 206 8.19 18.46 5.17
CA GLY A 206 8.39 19.64 6.01
C GLY A 206 7.75 20.86 5.35
N VAL A 207 6.67 21.39 5.94
CA VAL A 207 5.85 22.44 5.32
C VAL A 207 6.66 23.73 5.17
N ALA A 208 7.39 24.16 6.19
CA ALA A 208 8.17 25.40 6.13
C ALA A 208 9.30 25.32 5.08
N GLU A 209 10.05 24.22 5.05
CA GLU A 209 11.16 24.01 4.14
C GLU A 209 10.69 23.90 2.69
N SER A 210 9.61 23.17 2.45
CA SER A 210 9.02 23.02 1.13
C SER A 210 8.40 24.33 0.63
N VAL A 211 7.73 25.11 1.49
CA VAL A 211 7.22 26.46 1.12
C VAL A 211 8.38 27.38 0.72
N ALA A 212 9.47 27.41 1.49
CA ALA A 212 10.63 28.24 1.14
C ALA A 212 11.24 27.84 -0.21
N ARG A 213 11.32 26.53 -0.49
CA ARG A 213 11.78 26.03 -1.79
C ARG A 213 10.82 26.38 -2.93
N MET A 214 9.51 26.22 -2.73
CA MET A 214 8.49 26.61 -3.71
C MET A 214 8.60 28.09 -4.07
N GLU A 215 8.79 28.97 -3.09
CA GLU A 215 8.97 30.40 -3.33
C GLU A 215 10.28 30.72 -4.06
N ALA A 216 11.38 30.02 -3.74
CA ALA A 216 12.65 30.15 -4.45
C ALA A 216 12.55 29.69 -5.91
N ASP A 217 11.72 28.69 -6.19
CA ASP A 217 11.41 28.18 -7.53
C ASP A 217 10.38 29.07 -8.26
N GLY A 218 9.90 30.15 -7.64
CA GLY A 218 8.96 31.10 -8.23
C GLY A 218 7.50 30.63 -8.22
N LEU A 219 7.16 29.61 -7.45
CA LEU A 219 5.80 29.08 -7.33
C LEU A 219 4.97 29.91 -6.33
N ALA A 220 3.71 30.14 -6.68
CA ALA A 220 2.77 30.88 -5.83
C ALA A 220 2.13 29.95 -4.78
N VAL A 221 2.71 29.90 -3.59
CA VAL A 221 2.14 29.14 -2.46
C VAL A 221 0.85 29.80 -1.95
N PRO A 222 -0.22 29.04 -1.63
CA PRO A 222 -1.50 29.59 -1.18
C PRO A 222 -1.39 30.38 0.13
N ALA A 223 -2.11 31.49 0.22
CA ALA A 223 -2.06 32.37 1.39
C ALA A 223 -2.50 31.67 2.69
N SER A 224 -3.44 30.73 2.61
CA SER A 224 -3.92 29.93 3.75
C SER A 224 -2.81 29.08 4.39
N VAL A 225 -1.91 28.51 3.58
CA VAL A 225 -0.75 27.74 4.06
C VAL A 225 0.28 28.65 4.72
N LYS A 226 0.53 29.84 4.15
CA LYS A 226 1.42 30.83 4.78
C LYS A 226 0.85 31.34 6.10
N ALA A 227 -0.46 31.55 6.16
CA ALA A 227 -1.15 31.95 7.39
C ALA A 227 -1.06 30.87 8.49
N MET A 228 -1.17 29.59 8.12
CA MET A 228 -0.95 28.45 9.03
C MET A 228 0.44 28.52 9.68
N LEU A 229 1.50 28.68 8.86
CA LEU A 229 2.87 28.79 9.36
C LEU A 229 3.05 30.04 10.24
N ALA A 230 2.47 31.17 9.85
CA ALA A 230 2.51 32.40 10.64
C ALA A 230 1.77 32.28 11.99
N ALA A 231 0.75 31.42 12.08
CA ALA A 231 0.06 31.07 13.32
C ALA A 231 0.87 30.10 14.21
N GLY A 232 2.09 29.72 13.81
CA GLY A 232 2.98 28.83 14.56
C GLY A 232 2.67 27.34 14.36
N ARG A 233 1.81 26.99 13.41
CA ARG A 233 1.47 25.60 13.09
C ARG A 233 2.41 25.08 12.00
N ALA A 234 3.31 24.16 12.37
CA ALA A 234 4.38 23.66 11.49
C ALA A 234 3.92 22.54 10.52
N SER A 235 2.78 21.91 10.78
CA SER A 235 2.24 20.77 10.01
C SER A 235 0.72 20.84 9.92
N PHE A 236 0.14 20.30 8.84
CA PHE A 236 -1.30 20.17 8.68
C PHE A 236 -1.85 19.25 9.77
N TYR A 237 -1.25 18.08 9.97
CA TYR A 237 -1.63 17.12 11.00
C TYR A 237 -0.70 17.21 12.22
N VAL A 238 -1.30 17.17 13.42
CA VAL A 238 -0.56 17.04 14.69
C VAL A 238 -1.27 16.01 15.54
N ARG A 239 -0.48 15.08 16.04
CA ARG A 239 -0.88 14.10 17.04
C ARG A 239 -0.30 14.49 18.39
N ASP A 240 -1.15 14.60 19.40
CA ASP A 240 -0.70 14.91 20.76
C ASP A 240 -0.24 13.65 21.51
N ALA A 241 0.22 13.83 22.74
CA ALA A 241 0.70 12.74 23.60
C ALA A 241 -0.38 11.71 23.96
N SER A 242 -1.66 12.07 23.89
CA SER A 242 -2.78 11.14 24.12
C SER A 242 -3.09 10.30 22.87
N GLY A 243 -2.52 10.64 21.72
CA GLY A 243 -2.84 10.02 20.43
C GLY A 243 -4.01 10.67 19.70
N ALA A 244 -4.61 11.73 20.28
CA ALA A 244 -5.61 12.53 19.59
C ALA A 244 -4.94 13.29 18.44
N GLU A 245 -5.62 13.29 17.29
CA GLU A 245 -5.10 13.84 16.05
C GLU A 245 -5.95 15.04 15.62
N SER A 246 -5.27 16.13 15.27
CA SER A 246 -5.88 17.36 14.77
C SER A 246 -5.33 17.70 13.39
N TYR A 247 -6.18 18.22 12.52
CA TYR A 247 -5.78 18.83 11.26
C TYR A 247 -5.95 20.36 11.32
N TRP A 248 -5.24 21.10 10.47
CA TRP A 248 -5.44 22.54 10.31
C TRP A 248 -6.51 22.82 9.26
N ASP A 249 -7.58 23.51 9.66
CA ASP A 249 -8.64 23.94 8.76
C ASP A 249 -8.19 25.20 8.00
N LEU A 250 -7.96 25.06 6.70
CA LEU A 250 -7.45 26.15 5.85
C LEU A 250 -8.48 27.28 5.62
N VAL A 251 -9.76 27.03 5.87
CA VAL A 251 -10.83 28.04 5.74
C VAL A 251 -11.00 28.79 7.06
N ALA A 252 -11.10 28.06 8.17
CA ALA A 252 -11.33 28.65 9.48
C ALA A 252 -10.05 29.23 10.11
N GLY A 253 -8.87 28.74 9.72
CA GLY A 253 -7.60 29.17 10.29
C GLY A 253 -7.39 28.68 11.73
N GLU A 254 -7.88 27.48 12.05
CA GLU A 254 -7.78 26.88 13.38
C GLU A 254 -7.55 25.36 13.30
N ALA A 255 -7.09 24.76 14.39
CA ALA A 255 -6.95 23.31 14.48
C ALA A 255 -8.30 22.66 14.82
N ARG A 256 -8.64 21.57 14.11
CA ARG A 256 -9.85 20.78 14.33
C ARG A 256 -9.52 19.30 14.54
N PRO A 257 -10.29 18.55 15.34
CA PRO A 257 -10.06 17.12 15.51
C PRO A 257 -10.29 16.39 14.18
N VAL A 258 -9.41 15.43 13.85
CA VAL A 258 -9.62 14.55 12.70
C VAL A 258 -10.86 13.67 12.96
N PRO A 259 -11.88 13.67 12.09
CA PRO A 259 -13.07 12.86 12.30
C PRO A 259 -12.72 11.36 12.29
N LYS A 260 -13.05 10.67 13.39
CA LYS A 260 -12.90 9.23 13.57
C LYS A 260 -14.26 8.61 13.92
N SER A 261 -14.52 7.40 13.44
CA SER A 261 -15.71 6.64 13.81
C SER A 261 -15.44 5.89 15.12
N ASP A 262 -16.39 5.86 16.04
CA ASP A 262 -16.27 5.11 17.32
C ASP A 262 -16.05 3.61 17.13
N ARG A 263 -16.36 3.07 15.94
CA ARG A 263 -16.07 1.68 15.55
C ARG A 263 -14.63 1.44 15.09
N TRP A 264 -13.81 2.48 14.98
CA TRP A 264 -12.43 2.36 14.53
C TRP A 264 -11.50 2.17 15.72
N LEU A 265 -10.66 1.14 15.64
CA LEU A 265 -9.55 0.92 16.54
C LEU A 265 -8.25 1.02 15.73
N MET A 266 -7.40 1.97 16.10
CA MET A 266 -6.08 2.14 15.50
C MET A 266 -5.02 1.72 16.50
N LEU A 267 -4.18 0.75 16.15
CA LEU A 267 -3.11 0.24 17.02
C LEU A 267 -2.14 1.34 17.41
N VAL A 268 -1.90 2.33 16.55
CA VAL A 268 -1.10 3.51 16.90
C VAL A 268 -1.75 4.38 17.98
N ASP A 269 -3.09 4.45 18.03
CA ASP A 269 -3.82 5.13 19.09
C ASP A 269 -3.79 4.28 20.37
N VAL A 270 -3.94 2.95 20.27
CA VAL A 270 -3.81 2.06 21.43
C VAL A 270 -2.42 2.17 22.07
N LYS A 271 -1.36 2.28 21.24
CA LYS A 271 0.04 2.37 21.66
C LYS A 271 0.45 3.73 22.21
N SER A 272 -0.35 4.79 22.04
CA SER A 272 -0.05 6.12 22.62
C SER A 272 -0.08 6.04 24.14
N ASP A 273 -1.01 5.27 24.70
CA ASP A 273 -0.94 4.84 26.07
C ASP A 273 0.02 3.65 26.20
N ARG A 274 1.16 3.91 26.85
CA ARG A 274 2.21 2.93 27.02
C ARG A 274 1.78 1.76 27.92
N THR A 275 0.77 1.93 28.77
CA THR A 275 0.28 0.85 29.64
C THR A 275 -0.47 -0.24 28.87
N ASN A 276 -0.94 0.06 27.66
CA ASN A 276 -1.58 -0.93 26.79
C ASN A 276 -0.57 -1.88 26.14
N ILE A 277 0.74 -1.62 26.22
CA ILE A 277 1.74 -2.58 25.75
C ILE A 277 2.01 -3.60 26.86
N VAL A 278 1.42 -4.79 26.70
CA VAL A 278 1.57 -5.91 27.63
C VAL A 278 2.98 -6.50 27.52
N GLN A 279 3.44 -6.75 26.30
CA GLN A 279 4.76 -7.32 26.01
C GLN A 279 5.17 -7.01 24.57
N GLN A 280 6.47 -6.88 24.28
CA GLN A 280 6.97 -6.68 22.92
C GLN A 280 8.33 -7.34 22.71
N ASN A 281 8.60 -7.78 21.49
CA ASN A 281 9.93 -8.17 21.01
C ASN A 281 10.21 -7.51 19.65
N ALA A 282 11.24 -7.97 18.93
CA ALA A 282 11.68 -7.34 17.69
C ALA A 282 10.69 -7.44 16.52
N SER A 283 9.77 -8.41 16.55
CA SER A 283 8.90 -8.74 15.42
C SER A 283 7.41 -8.73 15.73
N ALA A 284 7.03 -8.71 17.01
CA ALA A 284 5.64 -8.66 17.43
C ALA A 284 5.40 -8.00 18.80
N THR A 285 4.22 -7.42 18.93
CA THR A 285 3.76 -6.71 20.13
C THR A 285 2.42 -7.26 20.59
N LEU A 286 2.31 -7.53 21.89
CA LEU A 286 1.08 -7.84 22.60
C LEU A 286 0.49 -6.56 23.19
N LEU A 287 -0.77 -6.29 22.85
CA LEU A 287 -1.48 -5.05 23.17
C LEU A 287 -2.78 -5.38 23.91
N ASP A 288 -3.06 -4.70 25.02
CA ASP A 288 -4.40 -4.66 25.57
C ASP A 288 -5.26 -3.77 24.66
N LEU A 289 -6.26 -4.36 23.99
CA LEU A 289 -7.17 -3.64 23.10
C LEU A 289 -8.41 -3.12 23.84
N GLY A 290 -8.51 -3.37 25.16
CA GLY A 290 -9.71 -3.14 25.96
C GLY A 290 -10.66 -4.34 25.96
N ASP A 291 -11.70 -4.27 26.80
CA ASP A 291 -12.76 -5.28 26.91
C ASP A 291 -12.26 -6.73 27.16
N GLY A 292 -11.06 -6.87 27.75
CA GLY A 292 -10.42 -8.17 27.96
C GLY A 292 -9.89 -8.82 26.68
N VAL A 293 -9.68 -8.06 25.60
CA VAL A 293 -9.18 -8.56 24.32
C VAL A 293 -7.69 -8.25 24.16
N LEU A 294 -6.90 -9.30 23.97
CA LEU A 294 -5.48 -9.19 23.64
C LEU A 294 -5.31 -9.01 22.12
N GLY A 295 -4.43 -8.11 21.72
CA GLY A 295 -4.01 -7.91 20.33
C GLY A 295 -2.59 -8.45 20.13
N LEU A 296 -2.37 -9.23 19.07
CA LEU A 296 -1.04 -9.62 18.60
C LEU A 296 -0.75 -8.91 17.27
N GLU A 297 0.08 -7.88 17.35
CA GLU A 297 0.55 -7.08 16.22
C GLU A 297 1.87 -7.63 15.69
N PHE A 298 1.91 -7.98 14.40
CA PHE A 298 3.16 -8.28 13.69
C PHE A 298 3.77 -7.01 13.11
N HIS A 299 5.09 -6.90 13.20
CA HIS A 299 5.84 -5.78 12.64
C HIS A 299 7.26 -6.16 12.15
N SER A 300 7.54 -7.46 11.99
CA SER A 300 8.72 -7.91 11.24
C SER A 300 8.68 -7.42 9.78
N LYS A 301 9.81 -7.51 9.06
CA LYS A 301 9.84 -7.12 7.65
C LYS A 301 8.81 -7.91 6.83
N MET A 302 7.87 -7.21 6.20
CA MET A 302 6.71 -7.78 5.48
C MET A 302 5.79 -8.64 6.35
N ASN A 303 5.87 -8.47 7.68
CA ASN A 303 5.20 -9.31 8.67
C ASN A 303 5.46 -10.81 8.41
N ALA A 304 6.69 -11.13 7.98
CA ALA A 304 7.12 -12.50 7.73
C ALA A 304 7.32 -13.24 9.06
N ILE A 305 6.86 -14.47 9.13
CA ILE A 305 6.91 -15.30 10.33
C ILE A 305 8.37 -15.67 10.62
N ASP A 306 8.80 -15.30 11.82
CA ASP A 306 10.06 -15.69 12.45
C ASP A 306 9.80 -16.24 13.84
N GLU A 307 10.87 -16.61 14.54
CA GLU A 307 10.79 -17.18 15.90
C GLU A 307 10.18 -16.19 16.90
N ASP A 308 10.44 -14.89 16.75
CA ASP A 308 9.91 -13.85 17.61
C ASP A 308 8.38 -13.74 17.52
N ILE A 309 7.81 -13.82 16.31
CA ILE A 309 6.36 -13.89 16.12
C ILE A 309 5.78 -15.15 16.75
N VAL A 310 6.39 -16.31 16.51
CA VAL A 310 5.91 -17.59 17.04
C VAL A 310 5.91 -17.57 18.57
N ASN A 311 6.97 -17.06 19.20
CA ASN A 311 7.08 -16.95 20.66
C ASN A 311 6.05 -16.00 21.26
N GLN A 312 5.78 -14.86 20.62
CA GLN A 312 4.75 -13.93 21.09
C GLN A 312 3.34 -14.50 20.94
N TYR A 313 3.08 -15.26 19.88
CA TYR A 313 1.81 -15.95 19.72
C TYR A 313 1.63 -17.04 20.79
N ASP A 314 2.66 -17.84 21.04
CA ASP A 314 2.68 -18.87 22.09
C ASP A 314 2.40 -18.27 23.48
N THR A 315 2.98 -17.10 23.76
CA THR A 315 2.79 -16.31 24.99
C THR A 315 1.36 -15.76 25.09
N ALA A 316 0.84 -15.17 24.01
CA ALA A 316 -0.55 -14.69 23.96
C ALA A 316 -1.54 -15.81 24.27
N LEU A 317 -1.32 -17.01 23.72
CA LEU A 317 -2.17 -18.17 23.99
C LEU A 317 -2.05 -18.63 25.46
N ALA A 318 -0.87 -18.55 26.07
CA ALA A 318 -0.71 -18.84 27.49
C ALA A 318 -1.49 -17.85 28.38
N MET A 319 -1.49 -16.56 28.07
CA MET A 319 -2.31 -15.56 28.77
C MET A 319 -3.82 -15.83 28.65
N LEU A 320 -4.26 -16.36 27.50
CA LEU A 320 -5.64 -16.82 27.31
C LEU A 320 -5.94 -18.06 28.17
N ASP A 321 -5.01 -19.01 28.24
CA ASP A 321 -5.14 -20.24 29.05
C ASP A 321 -5.20 -19.93 30.56
N ASP A 322 -4.43 -18.94 31.02
CA ASP A 322 -4.40 -18.48 32.42
C ASP A 322 -5.61 -17.61 32.80
N GLY A 323 -6.37 -17.13 31.80
CA GLY A 323 -7.56 -16.31 31.99
C GLY A 323 -7.29 -14.82 32.19
N ASP A 324 -6.08 -14.35 31.83
CA ASP A 324 -5.73 -12.92 31.86
C ASP A 324 -6.53 -12.12 30.82
N PHE A 325 -6.86 -12.77 29.69
CA PHE A 325 -7.65 -12.21 28.60
C PHE A 325 -8.74 -13.18 28.12
N GLU A 326 -9.85 -12.62 27.64
CA GLU A 326 -11.03 -13.35 27.17
C GLU A 326 -10.96 -13.74 25.69
N ALA A 327 -10.13 -13.05 24.89
CA ALA A 327 -9.96 -13.32 23.47
C ALA A 327 -8.62 -12.80 22.95
N LEU A 328 -8.22 -13.28 21.77
CA LEU A 328 -7.05 -12.83 21.03
C LEU A 328 -7.44 -12.35 19.63
N VAL A 329 -6.98 -11.18 19.23
CA VAL A 329 -7.04 -10.66 17.86
C VAL A 329 -5.62 -10.61 17.27
N VAL A 330 -5.39 -11.36 16.20
CA VAL A 330 -4.14 -11.31 15.44
C VAL A 330 -4.34 -10.42 14.22
N GLY A 331 -3.60 -9.30 14.17
CA GLY A 331 -3.83 -8.26 13.16
C GLY A 331 -2.72 -7.21 13.18
N ASN A 332 -2.53 -6.51 12.07
CA ASN A 332 -1.62 -5.36 12.01
C ASN A 332 -2.18 -4.30 11.05
N GLN A 333 -1.64 -3.09 11.18
CA GLN A 333 -2.00 -1.94 10.34
C GLN A 333 -0.80 -1.38 9.57
N GLY A 334 0.32 -2.12 9.56
CA GLY A 334 1.57 -1.72 8.92
C GLY A 334 1.77 -2.36 7.55
N GLY A 335 2.27 -1.56 6.60
CA GLY A 335 2.72 -2.05 5.29
C GLY A 335 1.63 -2.66 4.39
N THR A 336 2.06 -3.46 3.41
CA THR A 336 1.19 -4.02 2.37
C THR A 336 0.73 -5.45 2.64
N ALA A 337 1.24 -6.09 3.69
CA ALA A 337 1.02 -7.50 3.97
C ALA A 337 0.57 -7.69 5.41
N PHE A 338 -0.54 -8.39 5.64
CA PHE A 338 -0.83 -8.91 6.97
C PHE A 338 0.26 -9.90 7.38
N CYS A 339 0.67 -10.80 6.48
CA CYS A 339 1.81 -11.69 6.67
C CYS A 339 2.23 -12.28 5.31
N ALA A 340 3.50 -12.12 4.95
CA ALA A 340 4.04 -12.65 3.69
C ALA A 340 4.41 -14.15 3.72
N GLY A 341 4.22 -14.81 4.87
CA GLY A 341 4.59 -16.21 5.11
C GLY A 341 5.93 -16.32 5.83
N ALA A 342 6.58 -17.48 5.76
CA ALA A 342 7.89 -17.67 6.36
C ALA A 342 8.98 -16.83 5.66
N ASN A 343 10.01 -16.44 6.39
CA ASN A 343 11.18 -15.78 5.81
C ASN A 343 11.99 -16.77 4.93
N LEU A 344 11.70 -16.79 3.62
CA LEU A 344 12.32 -17.71 2.67
C LEU A 344 13.84 -17.60 2.58
N LEU A 345 14.41 -16.42 2.87
CA LEU A 345 15.86 -16.25 2.88
C LEU A 345 16.49 -17.04 4.03
N MET A 346 15.91 -16.95 5.22
CA MET A 346 16.37 -17.72 6.39
C MET A 346 16.20 -19.22 6.17
N VAL A 347 15.03 -19.65 5.68
CA VAL A 347 14.76 -21.07 5.38
C VAL A 347 15.76 -21.60 4.34
N GLY A 348 16.00 -20.84 3.27
CA GLY A 348 16.96 -21.20 2.23
C GLY A 348 18.39 -21.30 2.76
N MET A 349 18.82 -20.36 3.60
CA MET A 349 20.16 -20.40 4.22
C MET A 349 20.34 -21.61 5.14
N ALA A 350 19.36 -21.90 6.00
CA ALA A 350 19.41 -23.06 6.88
C ALA A 350 19.48 -24.38 6.11
N ALA A 351 18.68 -24.50 5.04
CA ALA A 351 18.71 -25.66 4.16
C ALA A 351 20.07 -25.83 3.45
N MET A 352 20.66 -24.73 2.95
CA MET A 352 21.99 -24.75 2.33
C MET A 352 23.10 -25.16 3.32
N GLN A 353 22.94 -24.83 4.60
CA GLN A 353 23.88 -25.19 5.66
C GLN A 353 23.63 -26.60 6.25
N GLY A 354 22.58 -27.29 5.79
CA GLY A 354 22.22 -28.63 6.28
C GLY A 354 21.62 -28.64 7.70
N GLN A 355 21.06 -27.51 8.15
CA GLN A 355 20.43 -27.35 9.47
C GLN A 355 19.01 -27.93 9.49
N TRP A 356 18.88 -29.22 9.17
CA TRP A 356 17.57 -29.89 9.04
C TRP A 356 16.82 -29.98 10.37
N ASP A 357 17.51 -30.28 11.46
CA ASP A 357 16.91 -30.37 12.80
C ASP A 357 16.31 -29.03 13.24
N ASP A 358 16.95 -27.91 12.90
CA ASP A 358 16.46 -26.57 13.23
C ASP A 358 15.24 -26.20 12.38
N LEU A 359 15.24 -26.57 11.10
CA LEU A 359 14.08 -26.41 10.22
C LEU A 359 12.89 -27.27 10.68
N GLU A 360 13.13 -28.50 11.11
CA GLU A 360 12.09 -29.38 11.65
C GLU A 360 11.45 -28.79 12.91
N LYS A 361 12.27 -28.36 13.87
CA LYS A 361 11.78 -27.69 15.10
C LYS A 361 11.02 -26.41 14.79
N MET A 362 11.48 -25.62 13.82
CA MET A 362 10.78 -24.39 13.41
C MET A 362 9.38 -24.71 12.86
N VAL A 363 9.26 -25.73 12.02
CA VAL A 363 7.97 -26.17 11.47
C VAL A 363 7.08 -26.74 12.56
N GLU A 364 7.61 -27.59 13.44
CA GLU A 364 6.88 -28.17 14.57
C GLU A 364 6.32 -27.08 15.49
N ARG A 365 7.16 -26.12 15.91
CA ARG A 365 6.75 -24.98 16.75
C ARG A 365 5.63 -24.17 16.11
N LEU A 366 5.71 -23.90 14.81
CA LEU A 366 4.64 -23.19 14.11
C LEU A 366 3.35 -24.02 14.11
N GLN A 367 3.43 -25.33 13.80
CA GLN A 367 2.26 -26.20 13.81
C GLN A 367 1.61 -26.28 15.20
N ASP A 368 2.41 -26.38 16.26
CA ASP A 368 1.93 -26.44 17.64
C ASP A 368 1.16 -25.18 18.03
N VAL A 369 1.75 -24.00 17.81
CA VAL A 369 1.10 -22.72 18.10
C VAL A 369 -0.21 -22.57 17.32
N LEU A 370 -0.22 -22.92 16.03
CA LEU A 370 -1.44 -22.81 15.23
C LEU A 370 -2.52 -23.83 15.64
N GLN A 371 -2.14 -25.02 16.10
CA GLN A 371 -3.09 -25.98 16.67
C GLN A 371 -3.63 -25.50 18.02
N ARG A 372 -2.78 -24.93 18.88
CA ARG A 372 -3.20 -24.29 20.14
C ARG A 372 -4.21 -23.18 19.87
N ALA A 373 -3.94 -22.29 18.91
CA ALA A 373 -4.87 -21.23 18.52
C ALA A 373 -6.22 -21.80 18.05
N LYS A 374 -6.19 -22.85 17.22
CA LYS A 374 -7.40 -23.48 16.66
C LYS A 374 -8.28 -24.13 17.73
N TYR A 375 -7.67 -24.77 18.72
CA TYR A 375 -8.36 -25.50 19.78
C TYR A 375 -8.39 -24.73 21.11
N SER A 376 -8.05 -23.44 21.10
CA SER A 376 -8.14 -22.61 22.28
C SER A 376 -9.56 -22.60 22.82
N SER A 377 -9.69 -22.61 24.14
CA SER A 377 -10.98 -22.48 24.82
C SER A 377 -11.56 -21.07 24.73
N LYS A 378 -10.71 -20.09 24.42
CA LYS A 378 -11.05 -18.68 24.19
C LYS A 378 -11.02 -18.35 22.69
N PRO A 379 -11.80 -17.38 22.20
CA PRO A 379 -11.81 -17.03 20.79
C PRO A 379 -10.47 -16.45 20.31
N VAL A 380 -9.92 -17.00 19.24
CA VAL A 380 -8.80 -16.42 18.49
C VAL A 380 -9.30 -15.96 17.13
N VAL A 381 -9.23 -14.66 16.87
CA VAL A 381 -9.71 -14.03 15.64
C VAL A 381 -8.53 -13.46 14.86
N THR A 382 -8.48 -13.73 13.56
CA THR A 382 -7.53 -13.07 12.66
C THR A 382 -8.21 -11.96 11.87
N ALA A 383 -7.51 -10.85 11.67
CA ALA A 383 -7.96 -9.74 10.83
C ALA A 383 -7.05 -9.55 9.60
N PRO A 384 -7.02 -10.51 8.65
CA PRO A 384 -6.09 -10.45 7.53
C PRO A 384 -6.50 -9.38 6.52
N ARG A 385 -5.48 -8.69 5.99
CA ARG A 385 -5.59 -7.60 5.00
C ARG A 385 -4.47 -7.69 3.98
N GLY A 386 -4.65 -7.05 2.82
CA GLY A 386 -3.63 -6.99 1.78
C GLY A 386 -3.05 -8.38 1.46
N LEU A 387 -1.73 -8.49 1.36
CA LEU A 387 -1.05 -9.77 1.13
C LEU A 387 -1.08 -10.66 2.39
N THR A 388 -1.73 -11.82 2.29
CA THR A 388 -1.79 -12.86 3.33
C THR A 388 -1.34 -14.20 2.74
N LEU A 389 -0.03 -14.41 2.67
CA LEU A 389 0.56 -15.48 1.85
C LEU A 389 1.17 -16.58 2.72
N GLY A 390 1.11 -17.83 2.23
CA GLY A 390 1.72 -18.99 2.86
C GLY A 390 1.36 -19.13 4.33
N GLY A 391 2.35 -19.09 5.23
CA GLY A 391 2.13 -19.09 6.68
C GLY A 391 1.10 -18.07 7.19
N GLY A 392 0.96 -16.90 6.55
CA GLY A 392 -0.10 -15.93 6.90
C GLY A 392 -1.50 -16.47 6.61
N CYS A 393 -1.65 -17.18 5.50
CA CYS A 393 -2.87 -17.90 5.14
C CYS A 393 -3.12 -19.04 6.15
N GLU A 394 -2.08 -19.73 6.59
CA GLU A 394 -2.17 -20.82 7.58
C GLU A 394 -2.58 -20.33 8.98
N ILE A 395 -2.11 -19.15 9.40
CA ILE A 395 -2.56 -18.45 10.62
C ILE A 395 -4.06 -18.17 10.53
N ALA A 396 -4.51 -17.56 9.44
CA ALA A 396 -5.93 -17.22 9.25
C ALA A 396 -6.83 -18.48 9.23
N MET A 397 -6.40 -19.54 8.53
CA MET A 397 -7.17 -20.80 8.47
C MET A 397 -7.24 -21.57 9.80
N GLN A 398 -6.36 -21.26 10.76
CA GLN A 398 -6.30 -21.94 12.06
C GLN A 398 -6.81 -21.06 13.21
N SER A 399 -7.51 -19.98 12.89
CA SER A 399 -8.24 -19.14 13.86
C SER A 399 -9.67 -19.65 14.07
N SER A 400 -10.29 -19.27 15.20
CA SER A 400 -11.71 -19.51 15.46
C SER A 400 -12.60 -18.77 14.45
N ALA A 401 -12.21 -17.56 14.07
CA ALA A 401 -12.85 -16.75 13.03
C ALA A 401 -11.83 -15.90 12.27
N THR A 402 -12.21 -15.45 11.08
CA THR A 402 -11.40 -14.57 10.24
C THR A 402 -12.26 -13.39 9.79
N GLN A 403 -11.85 -12.18 10.15
CA GLN A 403 -12.45 -10.94 9.68
C GLN A 403 -11.60 -10.35 8.55
N ALA A 404 -11.90 -10.76 7.33
CA ALA A 404 -11.12 -10.37 6.15
C ALA A 404 -11.36 -8.91 5.73
N GLY A 405 -10.28 -8.20 5.41
CA GLY A 405 -10.34 -6.94 4.67
C GLY A 405 -10.89 -7.16 3.24
N ALA A 406 -11.58 -6.15 2.70
CA ALA A 406 -12.20 -6.24 1.37
C ALA A 406 -11.16 -6.42 0.25
N GLU A 407 -9.93 -5.95 0.49
CA GLU A 407 -8.77 -6.00 -0.39
C GLU A 407 -7.86 -7.22 -0.16
N LEU A 408 -8.29 -8.18 0.66
CA LEU A 408 -7.52 -9.36 1.01
C LEU A 408 -7.11 -10.15 -0.25
N TYR A 409 -5.80 -10.36 -0.38
CA TYR A 409 -5.20 -11.28 -1.34
C TYR A 409 -4.48 -12.40 -0.58
N MET A 410 -5.15 -13.55 -0.48
CA MET A 410 -4.72 -14.66 0.39
C MET A 410 -4.53 -15.96 -0.39
N GLY A 411 -3.48 -16.70 -0.06
CA GLY A 411 -3.23 -18.01 -0.68
C GLY A 411 -1.97 -18.70 -0.20
N LEU A 412 -1.91 -20.02 -0.43
CA LEU A 412 -0.69 -20.81 -0.26
C LEU A 412 0.14 -20.69 -1.54
N VAL A 413 1.37 -20.18 -1.42
CA VAL A 413 2.25 -19.80 -2.54
C VAL A 413 3.53 -20.62 -2.61
N GLU A 414 3.73 -21.54 -1.65
CA GLU A 414 4.95 -22.30 -1.41
C GLU A 414 5.38 -23.14 -2.63
N VAL A 415 4.42 -23.68 -3.39
CA VAL A 415 4.70 -24.45 -4.62
C VAL A 415 5.47 -23.61 -5.64
N GLY A 416 5.20 -22.30 -5.70
CA GLY A 416 5.88 -21.38 -6.60
C GLY A 416 7.37 -21.20 -6.32
N VAL A 417 7.83 -21.60 -5.13
CA VAL A 417 9.24 -21.59 -4.71
C VAL A 417 9.80 -22.98 -4.43
N GLY A 418 9.08 -24.05 -4.81
CA GLY A 418 9.50 -25.44 -4.64
C GLY A 418 9.31 -26.00 -3.23
N LEU A 419 8.41 -25.40 -2.43
CA LEU A 419 8.11 -25.80 -1.06
C LEU A 419 6.67 -26.33 -0.93
N ILE A 420 6.40 -27.01 0.18
CA ILE A 420 5.05 -27.43 0.58
C ILE A 420 4.60 -26.56 1.75
N PRO A 421 3.33 -26.10 1.79
CA PRO A 421 2.78 -25.41 2.95
C PRO A 421 2.91 -26.25 4.22
N ALA A 422 3.69 -25.76 5.19
CA ALA A 422 4.17 -26.55 6.32
C ALA A 422 3.57 -26.13 7.67
N GLY A 423 2.87 -25.01 7.78
CA GLY A 423 2.14 -24.60 9.00
C GLY A 423 0.79 -25.31 9.18
N GLY A 424 0.37 -26.15 8.22
CA GLY A 424 -0.87 -26.92 8.27
C GLY A 424 -1.91 -26.54 7.22
N GLY A 425 -1.55 -25.72 6.22
CA GLY A 425 -2.42 -25.25 5.16
C GLY A 425 -2.96 -26.38 4.30
N CYS A 426 -2.12 -27.35 3.91
CA CYS A 426 -2.56 -28.55 3.19
C CYS A 426 -3.65 -29.31 3.97
N LYS A 427 -3.44 -29.50 5.28
CA LYS A 427 -4.41 -30.11 6.19
C LYS A 427 -5.69 -29.30 6.26
N GLU A 428 -5.63 -27.98 6.42
CA GLU A 428 -6.83 -27.14 6.54
C GLU A 428 -7.66 -27.11 5.26
N LEU A 429 -7.03 -27.07 4.08
CA LEU A 429 -7.74 -27.13 2.81
C LEU A 429 -8.51 -28.45 2.67
N LEU A 430 -7.86 -29.59 2.96
CA LEU A 430 -8.50 -30.90 2.99
C LEU A 430 -9.64 -30.95 4.02
N ARG A 431 -9.39 -30.45 5.24
CA ARG A 431 -10.39 -30.46 6.31
C ARG A 431 -11.62 -29.61 5.98
N ARG A 432 -11.45 -28.50 5.26
CA ARG A 432 -12.55 -27.58 4.95
C ARG A 432 -13.33 -28.01 3.71
N ILE A 433 -12.68 -28.64 2.73
CA ILE A 433 -13.31 -28.95 1.42
C ILE A 433 -13.68 -30.43 1.29
N VAL A 434 -12.82 -31.34 1.77
CA VAL A 434 -13.01 -32.78 1.62
C VAL A 434 -13.78 -33.38 2.80
N ASN A 435 -13.39 -33.06 4.05
CA ASN A 435 -14.01 -33.71 5.22
C ASN A 435 -15.52 -33.51 5.35
N PRO A 436 -16.14 -32.35 5.06
CA PRO A 436 -17.59 -32.22 5.16
C PRO A 436 -18.34 -33.18 4.23
N VAL A 437 -17.78 -33.42 3.05
CA VAL A 437 -18.34 -34.38 2.08
C VAL A 437 -18.15 -35.80 2.60
N MET A 438 -16.94 -36.18 2.99
CA MET A 438 -16.67 -37.54 3.49
C MET A 438 -17.45 -37.87 4.78
N ARG A 439 -17.76 -36.87 5.61
CA ARG A 439 -18.60 -37.03 6.80
C ARG A 439 -20.08 -37.25 6.47
N SER A 440 -20.59 -36.61 5.42
CA SER A 440 -22.00 -36.72 5.03
C SER A 440 -22.26 -37.86 4.04
N HIS A 441 -21.27 -38.22 3.22
CA HIS A 441 -21.31 -39.23 2.18
C HIS A 441 -20.00 -40.03 2.18
N PRO A 442 -19.83 -41.02 3.08
CA PRO A 442 -18.58 -41.77 3.24
C PRO A 442 -18.11 -42.50 1.98
N ASP A 443 -19.03 -42.85 1.07
CA ASP A 443 -18.74 -43.57 -0.18
C ASP A 443 -18.50 -42.63 -1.38
N ALA A 444 -18.54 -41.31 -1.19
CA ALA A 444 -18.26 -40.37 -2.27
C ALA A 444 -16.77 -40.40 -2.65
N ASP A 445 -16.47 -40.15 -3.93
CA ASP A 445 -15.09 -39.99 -4.38
C ASP A 445 -14.52 -38.67 -3.83
N PRO A 446 -13.45 -38.68 -3.01
CA PRO A 446 -12.84 -37.45 -2.50
C PRO A 446 -12.08 -36.65 -3.57
N LEU A 447 -11.69 -37.28 -4.69
CA LEU A 447 -10.79 -36.69 -5.67
C LEU A 447 -11.37 -35.46 -6.38
N PRO A 448 -12.63 -35.44 -6.85
CA PRO A 448 -13.24 -34.24 -7.44
C PRO A 448 -13.28 -33.05 -6.46
N HIS A 449 -13.43 -33.31 -5.16
CA HIS A 449 -13.44 -32.26 -4.13
C HIS A 449 -12.03 -31.75 -3.85
N LEU A 450 -11.05 -32.64 -3.82
CA LEU A 450 -9.64 -32.28 -3.72
C LEU A 450 -9.18 -31.46 -4.93
N GLN A 451 -9.57 -31.84 -6.15
CA GLN A 451 -9.21 -31.11 -7.37
C GLN A 451 -9.68 -29.65 -7.37
N LYS A 452 -10.83 -29.35 -6.73
CA LYS A 452 -11.31 -27.97 -6.57
C LYS A 452 -10.33 -27.07 -5.82
N ILE A 453 -9.50 -27.61 -4.93
CA ILE A 453 -8.45 -26.86 -4.23
C ILE A 453 -7.42 -26.29 -5.22
N PHE A 454 -7.21 -26.95 -6.36
CA PHE A 454 -6.19 -26.60 -7.35
C PHE A 454 -6.75 -25.89 -8.59
N GLN A 455 -8.06 -25.66 -8.65
CA GLN A 455 -8.70 -24.91 -9.74
C GLN A 455 -8.54 -23.40 -9.45
N GLN A 456 -7.84 -22.69 -10.35
CA GLN A 456 -7.69 -21.23 -10.33
C GLN A 456 -8.78 -20.55 -11.15
#